data_AF-A0A1E4L7L2-F1
#
_entry.id   AF-A0A1E4L7L2-F1
#
_cell.length_a   1.000
_cell.length_b   1.000
_cell.length_c   1.000
_cell.angle_alpha   90.00
_cell.angle_beta   90.00
_cell.angle_gamma   90.00
#
_symmetry.space_group_name_H-M   'P 1'
#
loop_
_entity.id
_entity.type
_entity.pdbx_description
1 polymer ?
#
loop_
_entity_poly.entity_id
_entity_poly.type
_entity_poly.pdbx_seq_one_letter_code
_entity_poly.pdbx_strand_id
1 'polypeptide(L)'
;MDDIKTSSGRVVGSWNGERARDLMAEIARIKQMLIQEKSSESLDSRSMPHRDQLHQDLLEFKAYHLWGCDRHGECVVGTNANRIESVDKVLSFSLIDHH
;
A
#
# COMPACT_ATOMS: atom_id res chain seq x y z
N MET A 1 -13.62 3.19 -2.65
CA MET A 1 -13.74 1.73 -2.78
C MET A 1 -12.67 1.17 -1.89
N ASP A 2 -13.06 0.25 -1.01
CA ASP A 2 -12.28 -0.09 0.18
C ASP A 2 -11.70 -1.51 0.04
N ASP A 3 -12.05 -2.22 -1.04
CA ASP A 3 -11.65 -3.61 -1.26
C ASP A 3 -10.15 -3.75 -1.59
N ILE A 4 -9.49 -4.66 -0.89
CA ILE A 4 -8.14 -5.12 -1.21
C ILE A 4 -8.27 -6.37 -2.08
N LYS A 5 -7.68 -6.31 -3.27
CA LYS A 5 -7.73 -7.39 -4.26
C LYS A 5 -6.37 -8.02 -4.47
N THR A 6 -6.36 -9.30 -4.81
CA THR A 6 -5.17 -9.99 -5.30
C THR A 6 -4.95 -9.72 -6.79
N SER A 7 -3.82 -10.17 -7.32
CA SER A 7 -3.45 -10.11 -8.74
C SER A 7 -4.46 -10.80 -9.67
N SER A 8 -5.31 -11.68 -9.17
CA SER A 8 -6.41 -12.32 -9.93
C SER A 8 -7.72 -11.52 -9.89
N GLY A 9 -7.78 -10.44 -9.10
CA GLY A 9 -8.99 -9.65 -8.85
C GLY A 9 -9.85 -10.15 -7.69
N ARG A 10 -9.45 -11.22 -6.99
CA ARG A 10 -10.16 -11.75 -5.82
C ARG A 10 -10.07 -10.77 -4.65
N VAL A 11 -11.22 -10.41 -4.07
CA VAL A 11 -11.27 -9.59 -2.84
C VAL A 11 -10.86 -10.45 -1.65
N VAL A 12 -9.86 -10.01 -0.91
CA VAL A 12 -9.24 -10.76 0.22
C VAL A 12 -9.19 -9.98 1.53
N GLY A 13 -9.59 -8.71 1.48
CA GLY A 13 -9.70 -7.84 2.65
C GLY A 13 -10.26 -6.48 2.27
N SER A 14 -10.25 -5.57 3.22
CA SER A 14 -10.71 -4.20 3.02
C SER A 14 -9.96 -3.22 3.90
N TRP A 15 -9.75 -2.00 3.41
CA TRP A 15 -9.22 -0.89 4.18
C TRP A 15 -9.93 0.40 3.77
N ASN A 16 -10.33 1.20 4.77
CA ASN A 16 -11.16 2.40 4.61
C ASN A 16 -10.37 3.70 4.37
N GLY A 17 -9.04 3.63 4.28
CA GLY A 17 -8.18 4.80 4.10
C GLY A 17 -7.92 5.61 5.38
N GLU A 18 -8.39 5.17 6.54
CA GLU A 18 -8.35 5.99 7.76
C GLU A 18 -7.02 5.92 8.49
N ARG A 19 -6.48 4.71 8.72
CA ARG A 19 -5.21 4.51 9.42
C ARG A 19 -4.27 3.58 8.66
N ALA A 20 -3.04 4.02 8.44
CA ALA A 20 -1.99 3.27 7.76
C ALA A 20 -1.63 1.99 8.53
N ARG A 21 -1.68 2.04 9.86
CA ARG A 21 -1.45 0.87 10.72
C ARG A 21 -2.45 -0.25 10.47
N ASP A 22 -3.72 0.09 10.21
CA ASP A 22 -4.76 -0.89 9.93
C ASP A 22 -4.50 -1.54 8.56
N LEU A 23 -4.09 -0.75 7.56
CA LEU A 23 -3.65 -1.28 6.25
C LEU A 23 -2.46 -2.23 6.38
N MET A 24 -1.43 -1.83 7.14
CA MET A 24 -0.24 -2.65 7.38
C MET A 24 -0.60 -3.99 8.03
N ALA A 25 -1.45 -3.98 9.06
CA ALA A 25 -1.92 -5.18 9.73
C ALA A 25 -2.73 -6.08 8.78
N GLU A 26 -3.60 -5.48 7.97
CA GLU A 26 -4.44 -6.20 7.03
C GLU A 26 -3.63 -6.85 5.90
N ILE A 27 -2.65 -6.15 5.33
CA ILE A 27 -1.72 -6.72 4.34
C ILE A 27 -0.94 -7.89 4.93
N ALA A 28 -0.47 -7.77 6.18
CA ALA A 28 0.24 -8.86 6.86
C ALA A 28 -0.65 -10.09 7.04
N ARG A 29 -1.90 -9.89 7.49
CA ARG A 29 -2.91 -10.94 7.62
C ARG A 29 -3.18 -11.65 6.29
N ILE A 30 -3.39 -10.87 5.21
CA ILE A 30 -3.67 -11.41 3.88
C ILE A 30 -2.48 -12.20 3.35
N LYS A 31 -1.25 -11.69 3.50
CA LYS A 31 -0.04 -12.43 3.08
C LYS A 31 0.09 -13.77 3.79
N GLN A 32 -0.16 -13.80 5.11
CA GLN A 32 -0.17 -15.06 5.86
C GLN A 32 -1.26 -16.02 5.37
N MET A 33 -2.47 -15.52 5.10
CA MET A 33 -3.57 -16.31 4.55
C MET A 33 -3.18 -16.92 3.19
N LEU A 34 -2.63 -16.14 2.26
CA LEU A 34 -2.19 -16.63 0.94
C LEU A 34 -1.11 -17.72 1.04
N ILE A 35 -0.17 -17.56 1.97
CA ILE A 35 0.86 -18.57 2.25
C ILE A 35 0.22 -19.87 2.77
N GLN A 36 -0.73 -19.78 3.70
CA GLN A 36 -1.46 -20.94 4.25
C GLN A 36 -2.29 -21.65 3.18
N GLU A 37 -2.89 -20.89 2.28
CA GLU A 37 -3.64 -21.41 1.11
C GLU A 37 -2.73 -22.02 0.04
N LYS A 38 -1.40 -21.86 0.13
CA LYS A 38 -0.44 -22.17 -0.95
C LYS A 38 -0.84 -21.50 -2.28
N SER A 39 -1.42 -20.32 -2.18
CA SER A 39 -1.89 -19.55 -3.34
C SER A 39 -0.69 -18.98 -4.10
N SER A 40 -0.76 -18.99 -5.44
CA SER A 40 0.17 -18.26 -6.31
C SER A 40 -0.20 -16.79 -6.48
N GLU A 41 -1.32 -16.36 -5.89
CA GLU A 41 -1.77 -14.98 -5.92
C GLU A 41 -0.89 -14.08 -5.05
N SER A 42 -0.80 -12.82 -5.43
CA SER A 42 -0.08 -11.79 -4.68
C SER A 42 -0.90 -10.50 -4.61
N LEU A 43 -0.50 -9.59 -3.72
CA LEU A 43 -1.08 -8.26 -3.66
C LEU A 43 -0.25 -7.29 -4.50
N ASP A 44 -0.92 -6.45 -5.27
CA ASP A 44 -0.28 -5.37 -6.02
C ASP A 44 -0.48 -4.04 -5.29
N SER A 45 0.61 -3.43 -4.83
CA SER A 45 0.60 -2.16 -4.12
C SER A 45 -0.02 -1.02 -4.94
N ARG A 46 0.00 -1.11 -6.28
CA ARG A 46 -0.63 -0.12 -7.17
C ARG A 46 -2.14 -0.30 -7.32
N SER A 47 -2.65 -1.46 -6.96
CA SER A 47 -4.09 -1.79 -7.01
C SER A 47 -4.82 -1.56 -5.68
N MET A 48 -4.11 -1.02 -4.68
CA MET A 48 -4.67 -0.82 -3.34
C MET A 48 -5.81 0.21 -3.35
N PRO A 49 -6.79 0.07 -2.43
CA PRO A 49 -7.88 1.02 -2.30
C PRO A 49 -7.38 2.41 -1.87
N HIS A 50 -8.23 3.42 -2.05
CA HIS A 50 -7.98 4.82 -1.66
C HIS A 50 -6.74 5.47 -2.27
N ARG A 51 -6.33 5.04 -3.46
CA ARG A 51 -5.23 5.67 -4.20
C ARG A 51 -5.45 7.15 -4.54
N ASP A 52 -6.70 7.60 -4.53
CA ASP A 52 -7.08 9.01 -4.64
C ASP A 52 -6.60 9.87 -3.46
N GLN A 53 -6.27 9.26 -2.32
CA GLN A 53 -5.69 9.96 -1.16
C GLN A 53 -4.18 10.22 -1.30
N LEU A 54 -3.52 9.58 -2.27
CA LEU A 54 -2.10 9.79 -2.52
C LEU A 54 -1.87 11.16 -3.16
N HIS A 55 -0.76 11.80 -2.78
CA HIS A 55 -0.28 12.97 -3.50
C HIS A 55 0.00 12.61 -4.96
N GLN A 56 -0.24 13.54 -5.89
CA GLN A 56 -0.12 13.29 -7.33
C GLN A 56 1.27 12.77 -7.72
N ASP A 57 2.32 13.35 -7.14
CA ASP A 57 3.71 12.91 -7.36
C ASP A 57 3.96 11.47 -6.88
N LEU A 58 3.18 11.01 -5.88
CA LEU A 58 3.29 9.65 -5.38
C LEU A 58 2.55 8.63 -6.24
N LEU A 59 1.68 9.07 -7.16
CA LEU A 59 0.96 8.16 -8.05
C LEU A 59 1.92 7.41 -8.99
N GLU A 60 3.01 8.07 -9.40
CA GLU A 60 4.07 7.54 -10.26
C GLU A 60 5.35 7.16 -9.51
N PHE A 61 5.28 7.08 -8.17
CA PHE A 61 6.43 6.78 -7.33
C PHE A 61 7.07 5.43 -7.66
N LYS A 62 8.39 5.43 -7.90
CA LYS A 62 9.15 4.22 -8.32
C LYS A 62 10.28 3.82 -7.37
N ALA A 63 10.68 4.66 -6.40
CA ALA A 63 11.82 4.37 -5.55
C ALA A 63 11.62 3.11 -4.69
N TYR A 64 10.39 2.86 -4.22
CA TYR A 64 10.02 1.62 -3.52
C TYR A 64 8.51 1.39 -3.53
N HIS A 65 8.08 0.22 -3.05
CA HIS A 65 6.65 -0.13 -2.91
C HIS A 65 5.95 0.82 -1.94
N LEU A 66 4.99 1.58 -2.44
CA LEU A 66 4.02 2.38 -1.68
C LEU A 66 2.66 1.68 -1.76
N TRP A 67 2.15 1.26 -0.61
CA TRP A 67 0.89 0.50 -0.50
C TRP A 67 -0.33 1.40 -0.32
N GLY A 68 -0.15 2.57 0.28
CA GLY A 68 -1.24 3.52 0.52
C GLY A 68 -0.82 4.54 1.55
N CYS A 69 -1.44 5.72 1.51
CA CYS A 69 -1.33 6.73 2.55
C CYS A 69 -2.71 6.95 3.15
N ASP A 70 -2.75 7.08 4.46
CA ASP A 70 -3.96 7.39 5.18
C ASP A 70 -4.26 8.89 5.20
N ARG A 71 -5.41 9.26 5.75
CA ARG A 71 -5.85 10.66 5.88
C ARG A 71 -5.02 11.49 6.86
N HIS A 72 -4.20 10.85 7.68
CA HIS A 72 -3.31 11.51 8.63
C HIS A 72 -1.92 11.78 8.03
N GLY A 73 -1.69 11.40 6.78
CA GLY A 73 -0.41 11.57 6.11
C GLY A 73 0.62 10.51 6.49
N GLU A 74 0.18 9.36 7.02
CA GLU A 74 1.03 8.19 7.22
C GLU A 74 0.90 7.24 6.03
N CYS A 75 2.03 6.77 5.51
CA CYS A 75 2.10 5.92 4.32
C CYS A 75 2.73 4.57 4.64
N VAL A 76 2.09 3.48 4.20
CA VAL A 76 2.62 2.12 4.33
C VAL A 76 3.57 1.83 3.18
N VAL A 77 4.82 1.52 3.50
CA VAL A 77 5.91 1.41 2.52
C VAL A 77 6.76 0.14 2.69
N GLY A 78 7.53 -0.16 1.65
CA GLY A 78 8.45 -1.30 1.59
C GLY A 78 7.82 -2.56 1.01
N THR A 79 8.65 -3.45 0.45
CA THR A 79 8.19 -4.67 -0.26
C THR A 79 7.22 -5.52 0.56
N ASN A 80 7.40 -5.55 1.88
CA ASN A 80 6.56 -6.34 2.76
C ASN A 80 5.42 -5.57 3.44
N ALA A 81 5.22 -4.27 3.12
CA ALA A 81 4.28 -3.39 3.83
C ALA A 81 4.59 -3.36 5.34
N ASN A 82 5.87 -3.28 5.70
CA ASN A 82 6.35 -3.49 7.06
C ASN A 82 6.85 -2.19 7.73
N ARG A 83 6.71 -1.05 7.05
CA ARG A 83 7.15 0.26 7.53
C ARG A 83 6.04 1.27 7.29
N ILE A 84 5.97 2.25 8.18
CA ILE A 84 5.14 3.43 8.06
C ILE A 84 6.06 4.64 8.02
N GLU A 85 5.88 5.49 7.03
CA GLU A 85 6.61 6.75 6.87
C GLU A 85 5.63 7.90 6.64
N SER A 86 5.98 9.11 7.04
CA SER A 86 5.14 10.27 6.72
C SER A 86 5.17 10.58 5.22
N VAL A 87 4.07 11.10 4.70
CA VAL A 87 3.92 11.49 3.29
C VAL A 87 5.03 12.46 2.86
N ASP A 88 5.42 13.40 3.72
CA ASP A 88 6.50 14.35 3.45
C ASP A 88 7.84 13.65 3.23
N LYS A 89 8.12 12.61 4.03
CA LYS A 89 9.34 11.82 3.88
C LYS A 89 9.30 11.02 2.58
N VAL A 90 8.18 10.40 2.24
CA VAL A 90 8.02 9.67 0.97
C VAL A 90 8.19 10.62 -0.22
N LEU A 91 7.56 11.80 -0.17
CA LEU A 91 7.68 12.84 -1.19
C LEU A 91 9.12 13.32 -1.37
N SER A 92 9.89 13.44 -0.29
CA SER A 92 11.31 13.81 -0.38
C SER A 92 12.12 12.86 -1.28
N PHE A 93 11.78 11.56 -1.29
CA PHE A 93 12.42 10.58 -2.19
C PHE A 93 11.92 10.67 -3.63
N SER A 94 10.68 11.12 -3.85
CA SER A 94 10.12 11.32 -5.19
C SER A 94 10.79 12.49 -5.92
N LEU A 95 11.16 13.53 -5.17
CA LEU A 95 11.78 14.74 -5.71
C LEU A 95 13.26 14.55 -6.06
N ILE A 96 13.94 13.59 -5.42
CA ILE A 96 15.37 13.33 -5.65
C ILE A 96 15.63 12.68 -7.01
N ASP A 97 14.67 11.93 -7.57
CA ASP A 97 14.82 11.25 -8.88
C ASP A 97 14.68 12.20 -10.09
N HIS A 98 14.42 13.49 -9.86
CA HIS A 98 14.26 14.52 -10.90
C HIS A 98 15.52 15.38 -11.17
N HIS A 99 16.71 14.95 -10.74
CA HIS A 99 17.97 15.69 -10.92
C HIS A 99 18.95 15.02 -11.88
#